data_AF-A0A7M5UQA4-F1
#
_entry.id   AF-A0A7M5UQA4-F1
#
_cell.length_a   1.000
_cell.length_b   1.000
_cell.length_c   1.000
_cell.angle_alpha   90.00
_cell.angle_beta   90.00
_cell.angle_gamma   90.00
#
_symmetry.space_group_name_H-M   'P 1'
#
loop_
_entity.id
_entity.type
_entity.pdbx_description
1 polymer ?
#
loop_
_entity_poly.entity_id
_entity_poly.type
_entity_poly.pdbx_seq_one_letter_code
_entity_poly.pdbx_strand_id
1 'polypeptide(L)'
;MTSSVTQLTRSIFRKSGKILSRHTTSKRLFHSTLPVLSDRIEKHTVQDASTFLNNMLLQCKGAAIFAGTGQYHEEKNQDRLVMLNFVDDFLQDSSINVFDSQELLDCCLRDSDVDLLINSLKAHSKFPVYNGELDIVDTSSWQHGFTLKPFSIFTPVERILLFNDGKLYVNTLGDVQTVPIEDIEYVGLWVSDEPYNERRLLLGLKGLQTKMLLSLERDLVHCDMAKLTLDTEWMMKAAALLCVHISQAGNSNIYLKVSPCLQPINNEWVAMRQKIWMEMIQKNTWGDKKNDDDD
;
A
#
# COMPACT_ATOMS: atom_id res chain seq x y z
N MET A 1 59.33 31.92 -26.81
CA MET A 1 60.80 32.16 -26.81
C MET A 1 61.06 33.03 -25.59
N THR A 2 61.69 32.65 -24.49
CA THR A 2 62.79 31.72 -24.15
C THR A 2 62.68 31.51 -22.62
N SER A 3 62.55 30.28 -22.10
CA SER A 3 63.58 29.50 -21.36
C SER A 3 64.18 30.24 -20.14
N SER A 4 64.48 29.68 -18.97
CA SER A 4 64.65 28.30 -18.48
C SER A 4 64.85 28.41 -16.93
N VAL A 5 64.31 27.53 -16.07
CA VAL A 5 64.99 26.35 -15.44
C VAL A 5 66.21 26.79 -14.58
N THR A 6 66.38 26.50 -13.28
CA THR A 6 66.47 25.20 -12.54
C THR A 6 66.75 25.54 -11.06
N GLN A 7 66.04 24.96 -10.07
CA GLN A 7 66.52 23.93 -9.11
C GLN A 7 67.48 24.36 -7.96
N LEU A 8 67.57 23.75 -6.77
CA LEU A 8 66.84 22.74 -5.96
C LEU A 8 67.78 22.39 -4.77
N THR A 9 67.27 22.09 -3.58
CA THR A 9 67.93 21.20 -2.58
C THR A 9 66.85 20.76 -1.56
N ARG A 10 66.26 19.54 -1.67
CA ARG A 10 66.64 18.20 -1.14
C ARG A 10 66.63 18.16 0.41
N SER A 11 65.96 17.24 1.12
CA SER A 11 65.76 15.77 0.98
C SER A 11 64.43 15.30 1.62
N ILE A 12 63.58 14.42 1.06
CA ILE A 12 63.61 12.94 0.78
C ILE A 12 63.63 12.02 2.03
N PHE A 13 62.52 11.32 2.27
CA PHE A 13 62.32 9.83 2.30
C PHE A 13 60.80 9.53 2.48
N ARG A 14 60.03 9.10 1.44
CA ARG A 14 59.59 7.71 1.07
C ARG A 14 58.99 6.91 2.24
N LYS A 15 57.83 6.23 2.19
CA LYS A 15 57.13 5.41 1.16
C LYS A 15 55.83 4.91 1.87
N SER A 16 54.59 4.96 1.36
CA SER A 16 53.92 3.97 0.48
C SER A 16 52.39 4.10 0.65
N GLY A 17 51.61 3.94 -0.42
CA GLY A 17 50.33 3.20 -0.33
C GLY A 17 49.00 3.97 -0.37
N LYS A 18 48.37 3.89 -1.54
CA LYS A 18 46.91 3.88 -1.81
C LYS A 18 46.11 5.19 -1.72
N ILE A 19 45.73 5.63 -2.91
CA ILE A 19 44.51 6.35 -3.26
C ILE A 19 43.31 5.69 -2.54
N LEU A 20 42.56 6.46 -1.74
CA LEU A 20 41.21 6.09 -1.33
C LEU A 20 40.25 7.19 -1.80
N SER A 21 39.43 6.83 -2.78
CA SER A 21 38.17 7.50 -3.05
C SER A 21 37.29 7.39 -1.81
N ARG A 22 36.82 8.53 -1.30
CA ARG A 22 35.75 8.53 -0.29
C ARG A 22 34.41 8.40 -1.00
N HIS A 23 34.09 7.17 -1.36
CA HIS A 23 32.72 6.69 -1.25
C HIS A 23 32.46 6.48 0.25
N THR A 24 31.68 7.35 0.88
CA THR A 24 31.01 7.00 2.12
C THR A 24 29.61 6.53 1.78
N THR A 25 29.54 5.21 1.60
CA THR A 25 28.36 4.37 1.57
C THR A 25 27.56 4.62 2.85
N SER A 26 26.45 5.35 2.74
CA SER A 26 25.45 5.37 3.81
C SER A 26 24.63 4.09 3.73
N LYS A 27 25.23 2.98 4.19
CA LYS A 27 24.47 1.80 4.63
C LYS A 27 23.73 2.20 5.90
N ARG A 28 22.50 2.69 5.78
CA ARG A 28 21.56 2.60 6.90
C ARG A 28 20.90 1.23 6.83
N LEU A 29 21.25 0.42 7.81
CA LEU A 29 20.65 -0.86 8.13
C LEU A 29 19.15 -0.65 8.35
N PHE A 30 18.36 -1.16 7.42
CA PHE A 30 16.99 -1.56 7.71
C PHE A 30 17.06 -2.77 8.63
N HIS A 31 16.83 -2.54 9.92
CA HIS A 31 16.28 -3.53 10.82
C HIS A 31 15.39 -2.78 11.80
N SER A 32 14.23 -2.33 11.32
CA SER A 32 13.08 -2.20 12.22
C SER A 32 12.60 -3.63 12.47
N THR A 33 13.02 -4.22 13.58
CA THR A 33 12.27 -5.32 14.19
C THR A 33 10.93 -4.74 14.61
N LEU A 34 9.97 -4.75 13.68
CA LEU A 34 8.56 -4.51 13.98
C LEU A 34 8.09 -5.60 14.95
N PRO A 35 7.25 -5.27 15.94
CA PRO A 35 6.70 -6.28 16.83
C PRO A 35 5.92 -7.29 16.00
N VAL A 36 6.28 -8.57 16.13
CA VAL A 36 5.49 -9.69 15.62
C VAL A 36 4.19 -9.71 16.40
N LEU A 37 3.09 -9.31 15.74
CA LEU A 37 1.74 -9.44 16.29
C LEU A 37 1.32 -10.93 16.18
N SER A 38 0.75 -11.45 17.27
CA SER A 38 0.71 -12.87 17.65
C SER A 38 -0.19 -13.79 16.81
N ASP A 39 0.14 -15.10 16.80
CA ASP A 39 -0.56 -16.25 16.19
C ASP A 39 -1.98 -16.56 16.74
N ARG A 40 -2.85 -15.57 17.01
CA ARG A 40 -4.22 -15.83 17.51
C ARG A 40 -5.29 -15.36 16.56
N ILE A 41 -5.63 -16.22 15.60
CA ILE A 41 -6.83 -16.06 14.78
C ILE A 41 -7.99 -16.71 15.52
N GLU A 42 -8.88 -15.89 16.08
CA GLU A 42 -10.13 -16.36 16.69
C GLU A 42 -11.21 -16.53 15.61
N LYS A 43 -11.97 -17.63 15.66
CA LYS A 43 -13.13 -17.85 14.76
C LYS A 43 -14.38 -17.33 15.46
N HIS A 44 -14.98 -16.26 14.95
CA HIS A 44 -16.20 -15.68 15.50
C HIS A 44 -17.41 -15.94 14.61
N THR A 45 -18.53 -16.34 15.22
CA THR A 45 -19.84 -16.33 14.56
C THR A 45 -20.52 -14.97 14.78
N VAL A 46 -21.16 -14.43 13.74
CA VAL A 46 -21.76 -13.07 13.72
C VAL A 46 -22.74 -12.79 14.86
N GLN A 47 -23.34 -13.83 15.45
CA GLN A 47 -24.28 -13.68 16.57
C GLN A 47 -23.64 -13.12 17.85
N ASP A 48 -22.33 -13.31 18.05
CA ASP A 48 -21.58 -12.71 19.17
C ASP A 48 -20.87 -11.41 18.79
N ALA A 49 -20.74 -11.13 17.48
CA ALA A 49 -20.01 -9.98 16.98
C ALA A 49 -20.65 -8.65 17.39
N SER A 50 -21.97 -8.51 17.39
CA SER A 50 -22.60 -7.22 17.75
C SER A 50 -22.38 -6.82 19.21
N THR A 51 -22.47 -7.77 20.14
CA THR A 51 -22.21 -7.53 21.57
C THR A 51 -20.71 -7.30 21.81
N PHE A 52 -19.85 -8.11 21.18
CA PHE A 52 -18.41 -7.94 21.21
C PHE A 52 -18.00 -6.56 20.68
N LEU A 53 -18.51 -6.18 19.50
CA LEU A 53 -18.25 -4.90 18.86
C LEU A 53 -18.72 -3.73 19.71
N ASN A 54 -19.93 -3.78 20.26
CA ASN A 54 -20.41 -2.69 21.11
C ASN A 54 -19.52 -2.51 22.34
N ASN A 55 -19.12 -3.59 23.00
CA ASN A 55 -18.23 -3.50 24.16
C ASN A 55 -16.83 -3.01 23.79
N MET A 56 -16.28 -3.49 22.68
CA MET A 56 -14.98 -3.09 22.15
C MET A 56 -14.98 -1.60 21.74
N LEU A 57 -15.97 -1.17 20.94
CA LEU A 57 -16.12 0.21 20.47
C LEU A 57 -16.35 1.20 21.62
N LEU A 58 -17.04 0.80 22.68
CA LEU A 58 -17.22 1.63 23.88
C LEU A 58 -15.90 1.93 24.61
N GLN A 59 -14.92 1.03 24.50
CA GLN A 59 -13.61 1.16 25.15
C GLN A 59 -12.57 1.81 24.24
N CYS A 60 -12.83 1.89 22.93
CA CYS A 60 -11.93 2.50 21.97
C CYS A 60 -11.75 4.00 22.22
N LYS A 61 -10.49 4.43 22.24
CA LYS A 61 -10.09 5.84 22.22
C LYS A 61 -9.31 6.05 20.93
N GLY A 62 -9.81 6.90 20.06
CA GLY A 62 -9.20 7.17 18.76
C GLY A 62 -9.99 8.21 17.99
N ALA A 63 -9.74 8.29 16.70
CA ALA A 63 -10.42 9.20 15.79
C ALA A 63 -10.96 8.50 14.54
N ALA A 64 -10.44 7.33 14.16
CA ALA A 64 -10.92 6.56 13.01
C ALA A 64 -10.76 5.06 13.22
N ILE A 65 -11.66 4.27 12.62
CA ILE A 65 -11.58 2.81 12.58
C ILE A 65 -11.39 2.38 11.13
N PHE A 66 -10.50 1.44 10.89
CA PHE A 66 -10.38 0.73 9.62
C PHE A 66 -10.76 -0.73 9.80
N ALA A 67 -11.55 -1.25 8.87
CA ALA A 67 -11.86 -2.68 8.74
C ALA A 67 -11.35 -3.16 7.38
N GLY A 68 -10.25 -3.92 7.40
CA GLY A 68 -9.59 -4.42 6.21
C GLY A 68 -9.74 -5.93 6.07
N THR A 69 -9.94 -6.40 4.84
CA THR A 69 -9.95 -7.84 4.54
C THR A 69 -8.74 -8.25 3.72
N GLY A 70 -8.35 -9.51 3.81
CA GLY A 70 -7.40 -10.15 2.91
C GLY A 70 -7.69 -11.62 2.70
N GLN A 71 -6.93 -12.26 1.80
CA GLN A 71 -7.26 -13.61 1.33
C GLN A 71 -6.87 -14.67 2.37
N TYR A 72 -7.81 -15.55 2.72
CA TYR A 72 -7.60 -16.69 3.62
C TYR A 72 -7.92 -18.00 2.88
N HIS A 73 -6.93 -18.85 2.65
CA HIS A 73 -7.06 -20.05 1.80
C HIS A 73 -7.34 -21.35 2.56
N GLU A 74 -7.16 -21.39 3.89
CA GLU A 74 -7.36 -22.63 4.66
C GLU A 74 -8.82 -23.12 4.60
N GLU A 75 -9.79 -22.20 4.51
CA GLU A 75 -11.21 -22.53 4.40
C GLU A 75 -11.87 -21.77 3.24
N LYS A 76 -12.48 -22.49 2.30
CA LYS A 76 -13.22 -21.88 1.18
C LYS A 76 -14.36 -21.01 1.70
N ASN A 77 -14.48 -19.78 1.19
CA ASN A 77 -15.49 -18.77 1.55
C ASN A 77 -15.30 -18.15 2.95
N GLN A 78 -14.05 -17.97 3.35
CA GLN A 78 -13.70 -17.13 4.48
C GLN A 78 -12.70 -16.06 4.07
N ASP A 79 -12.90 -14.87 4.60
CA ASP A 79 -11.96 -13.77 4.56
C ASP A 79 -11.33 -13.60 5.94
N ARG A 80 -10.04 -13.26 5.97
CA ARG A 80 -9.43 -12.76 7.20
C ARG A 80 -9.72 -11.28 7.31
N LEU A 81 -10.28 -10.88 8.44
CA LEU A 81 -10.63 -9.50 8.76
C LEU A 81 -9.68 -9.01 9.85
N VAL A 82 -9.09 -7.84 9.61
CA VAL A 82 -8.35 -7.10 10.62
C VAL A 82 -9.02 -5.74 10.83
N MET A 83 -9.20 -5.38 12.09
CA MET A 83 -9.71 -4.08 12.49
C MET A 83 -8.66 -3.29 13.24
N LEU A 84 -8.50 -2.03 12.85
CA LEU A 84 -7.55 -1.11 13.44
C LEU A 84 -8.28 0.12 13.98
N ASN A 85 -7.86 0.59 15.14
CA ASN A 85 -8.22 1.89 15.69
C ASN A 85 -7.03 2.83 15.55
N PHE A 86 -7.24 3.96 14.88
CA PHE A 86 -6.24 5.01 14.73
C PHE A 86 -6.48 6.11 15.75
N VAL A 87 -5.39 6.61 16.34
CA VAL A 87 -5.44 7.75 17.26
C VAL A 87 -5.95 9.00 16.54
N ASP A 88 -5.52 9.19 15.28
CA ASP A 88 -5.89 10.32 14.44
C ASP A 88 -6.67 9.88 13.19
N ASP A 89 -7.55 10.75 12.69
CA ASP A 89 -8.23 10.53 11.41
C ASP A 89 -7.31 10.94 10.26
N PHE A 90 -6.37 10.03 9.95
CA PHE A 90 -5.35 10.21 8.93
C PHE A 90 -5.90 10.30 7.50
N LEU A 91 -7.21 10.09 7.28
CA LEU A 91 -7.83 10.22 5.96
C LEU A 91 -8.49 11.58 5.73
N GLN A 92 -8.80 12.32 6.79
CA GLN A 92 -9.31 13.69 6.70
C GLN A 92 -8.19 14.72 6.68
N ASP A 93 -7.15 14.54 7.50
CA ASP A 93 -6.06 15.51 7.61
C ASP A 93 -4.87 15.14 6.70
N SER A 94 -4.71 15.89 5.60
CA SER A 94 -3.61 15.70 4.65
C SER A 94 -2.22 15.98 5.23
N SER A 95 -2.11 16.60 6.41
CA SER A 95 -0.82 16.83 7.07
C SER A 95 -0.30 15.60 7.84
N ILE A 96 -1.19 14.67 8.20
CA ILE A 96 -0.84 13.48 9.00
C ILE A 96 -0.23 12.40 8.12
N ASN A 97 1.08 12.16 8.23
CA ASN A 97 1.79 11.12 7.48
C ASN A 97 2.32 9.97 8.34
N VAL A 98 2.42 10.19 9.64
CA VAL A 98 2.74 9.19 10.65
C VAL A 98 1.61 9.19 11.66
N PHE A 99 1.19 8.02 12.11
CA PHE A 99 0.10 7.85 13.06
C PHE A 99 0.35 6.63 13.94
N ASP A 100 -0.34 6.59 15.08
CA ASP A 100 -0.40 5.42 15.93
C ASP A 100 -1.70 4.64 15.66
N SER A 101 -1.58 3.34 15.48
CA SER A 101 -2.71 2.43 15.34
C SER A 101 -2.66 1.29 16.35
N GLN A 102 -3.83 0.80 16.74
CA GLN A 102 -4.01 -0.36 17.59
C GLN A 102 -4.90 -1.38 16.89
N GLU A 103 -4.43 -2.63 16.82
CA GLU A 103 -5.28 -3.74 16.39
C GLU A 103 -6.37 -4.02 17.43
N LEU A 104 -7.61 -4.01 16.96
CA LEU A 104 -8.79 -4.29 17.76
C LEU A 104 -9.25 -5.73 17.62
N LEU A 105 -9.13 -6.27 16.40
CA LEU A 105 -9.63 -7.60 16.04
C LEU A 105 -8.80 -8.14 14.87
N ASP A 106 -8.47 -9.42 14.93
CA ASP A 106 -7.93 -10.22 13.84
C ASP A 106 -8.59 -11.59 13.86
N CYS A 107 -9.45 -11.86 12.87
CA CYS A 107 -10.29 -13.04 12.87
C CYS A 107 -10.62 -13.54 11.46
N CYS A 108 -11.07 -14.79 11.37
CA CYS A 108 -11.66 -15.31 10.14
C CYS A 108 -13.18 -15.19 10.19
N LEU A 109 -13.76 -14.63 9.13
CA LEU A 109 -15.20 -14.49 8.93
C LEU A 109 -15.61 -15.08 7.59
N ARG A 110 -16.86 -15.53 7.45
CA ARG A 110 -17.40 -15.89 6.13
C ARG A 110 -17.56 -14.64 5.27
N ASP A 111 -17.30 -14.74 3.97
CA ASP A 111 -17.38 -13.60 3.04
C ASP A 111 -18.76 -12.90 3.11
N SER A 112 -19.83 -13.67 3.27
CA SER A 112 -21.21 -13.17 3.41
C SER A 112 -21.45 -12.31 4.66
N ASP A 113 -20.59 -12.46 5.66
CA ASP A 113 -20.73 -11.86 6.98
C ASP A 113 -19.88 -10.59 7.12
N VAL A 114 -18.86 -10.40 6.27
CA VAL A 114 -17.97 -9.24 6.25
C VAL A 114 -18.76 -7.94 6.06
N ASP A 115 -19.60 -7.88 5.03
CA ASP A 115 -20.41 -6.69 4.73
C ASP A 115 -21.39 -6.36 5.88
N LEU A 116 -21.98 -7.39 6.51
CA LEU A 116 -22.87 -7.21 7.66
C LEU A 116 -22.14 -6.61 8.85
N LEU A 117 -20.92 -7.08 9.12
CA LEU A 117 -20.10 -6.57 10.20
C LEU A 117 -19.68 -5.12 9.95
N ILE A 118 -19.17 -4.80 8.74
CA ILE A 118 -18.76 -3.44 8.38
C ILE A 118 -19.93 -2.46 8.49
N ASN A 119 -21.12 -2.87 8.05
CA ASN A 119 -22.33 -2.04 8.19
C ASN A 119 -22.73 -1.84 9.65
N SER A 120 -22.62 -2.89 10.48
CA SER A 120 -22.85 -2.77 11.92
C SER A 120 -21.85 -1.82 12.58
N LEU A 121 -20.56 -1.90 12.22
CA LEU A 121 -19.54 -0.97 12.69
C LEU A 121 -19.88 0.47 12.35
N LYS A 122 -20.24 0.74 11.09
CA LYS A 122 -20.65 2.07 10.63
C LYS A 122 -21.86 2.61 11.39
N ALA A 123 -22.81 1.75 11.75
CA ALA A 123 -24.02 2.14 12.47
C ALA A 123 -23.79 2.44 13.96
N HIS A 124 -22.81 1.78 14.61
CA HIS A 124 -22.63 1.84 16.06
C HIS A 124 -21.35 2.57 16.51
N SER A 125 -20.39 2.78 15.61
CA SER A 125 -19.15 3.50 15.91
C SER A 125 -19.40 4.99 16.11
N LYS A 126 -18.70 5.58 17.09
CA LYS A 126 -18.63 7.03 17.28
C LYS A 126 -17.59 7.70 16.38
N PHE A 127 -16.72 6.88 15.77
CA PHE A 127 -15.65 7.30 14.86
C PHE A 127 -16.02 6.93 13.42
N PRO A 128 -15.55 7.70 12.42
CA PRO A 128 -15.61 7.28 11.03
C PRO A 128 -15.02 5.88 10.85
N VAL A 129 -15.74 5.04 10.11
CA VAL A 129 -15.33 3.67 9.79
C VAL A 129 -15.01 3.57 8.31
N TYR A 130 -13.74 3.32 8.03
CA TYR A 130 -13.22 3.09 6.70
C TYR A 130 -13.04 1.59 6.46
N ASN A 131 -13.09 1.21 5.19
CA ASN A 131 -12.88 -0.18 4.78
C ASN A 131 -12.03 -0.26 3.51
N GLY A 132 -11.41 -1.42 3.33
CA GLY A 132 -10.59 -1.72 2.17
C GLY A 132 -9.87 -3.05 2.29
N GLU A 133 -8.73 -3.20 1.62
CA GLU A 133 -8.00 -4.47 1.58
C GLU A 133 -6.60 -4.34 2.20
N LEU A 134 -6.15 -5.44 2.78
CA LEU A 134 -4.81 -5.62 3.34
C LEU A 134 -4.04 -6.67 2.52
N ASP A 135 -2.71 -6.57 2.50
CA ASP A 135 -1.80 -7.55 1.90
C ASP A 135 -1.64 -8.82 2.77
N ILE A 136 -2.76 -9.35 3.26
CA ILE A 136 -2.83 -10.54 4.10
C ILE A 136 -2.98 -11.80 3.27
N VAL A 137 -2.23 -12.83 3.66
CA VAL A 137 -2.36 -14.20 3.15
C VAL A 137 -2.38 -15.19 4.31
N ASP A 138 -3.45 -15.97 4.42
CA ASP A 138 -3.59 -16.99 5.46
C ASP A 138 -3.30 -16.40 6.87
N THR A 139 -2.30 -16.95 7.56
CA THR A 139 -1.87 -16.52 8.89
C THR A 139 -0.72 -15.51 8.87
N SER A 140 -0.29 -15.03 7.68
CA SER A 140 0.83 -14.10 7.59
C SER A 140 0.51 -12.75 8.22
N SER A 141 1.52 -12.10 8.80
CA SER A 141 1.41 -10.68 9.14
C SER A 141 1.19 -9.85 7.88
N TRP A 142 0.42 -8.77 8.01
CA TRP A 142 0.24 -7.76 6.98
C TRP A 142 1.25 -6.63 7.12
N GLN A 143 1.46 -5.89 6.05
CA GLN A 143 2.36 -4.75 6.00
C GLN A 143 1.68 -3.51 5.40
N HIS A 144 0.81 -3.71 4.41
CA HIS A 144 0.18 -2.63 3.67
C HIS A 144 -1.33 -2.81 3.60
N GLY A 145 -2.03 -1.69 3.71
CA GLY A 145 -3.46 -1.57 3.51
C GLY A 145 -3.78 -0.50 2.49
N PHE A 146 -4.92 -0.64 1.82
CA PHE A 146 -5.53 0.47 1.11
C PHE A 146 -6.99 0.65 1.50
N THR A 147 -7.46 1.90 1.53
CA THR A 147 -8.86 2.26 1.73
C THR A 147 -9.55 2.50 0.40
N LEU A 148 -10.86 2.24 0.34
CA LEU A 148 -11.65 2.45 -0.88
C LEU A 148 -12.05 3.93 -1.08
N LYS A 149 -12.47 4.61 -0.02
CA LYS A 149 -12.94 6.01 -0.08
C LYS A 149 -12.82 6.69 1.30
N PRO A 150 -12.04 7.78 1.45
CA PRO A 150 -11.05 8.29 0.50
C PRO A 150 -10.02 7.20 0.14
N PHE A 151 -9.44 7.24 -1.06
CA PHE A 151 -8.44 6.26 -1.45
C PHE A 151 -7.09 6.61 -0.80
N SER A 152 -6.51 5.67 -0.06
CA SER A 152 -5.23 5.83 0.63
C SER A 152 -4.50 4.51 0.60
N ILE A 153 -3.17 4.54 0.54
CA ILE A 153 -2.31 3.38 0.83
C ILE A 153 -1.52 3.71 2.10
N PHE A 154 -1.40 2.74 2.99
CA PHE A 154 -0.80 2.95 4.30
C PHE A 154 -0.17 1.68 4.88
N THR A 155 0.69 1.86 5.86
CA THR A 155 1.21 0.82 6.76
C THR A 155 0.57 0.99 8.14
N PRO A 156 0.80 0.12 9.14
CA PRO A 156 0.28 0.34 10.50
C PRO A 156 0.68 1.66 11.16
N VAL A 157 1.72 2.33 10.67
CA VAL A 157 2.28 3.54 11.31
C VAL A 157 2.43 4.74 10.37
N GLU A 158 2.34 4.54 9.05
CA GLU A 158 2.63 5.58 8.08
C GLU A 158 1.63 5.59 6.92
N ARG A 159 1.23 6.78 6.49
CA ARG A 159 0.49 6.98 5.24
C ARG A 159 1.49 7.04 4.10
N ILE A 160 1.33 6.17 3.09
CA ILE A 160 2.15 6.16 1.88
C ILE A 160 1.58 7.15 0.87
N LEU A 161 0.28 7.09 0.63
CA LEU A 161 -0.42 8.04 -0.23
C LEU A 161 -1.85 8.28 0.24
N LEU A 162 -2.35 9.47 -0.02
CA LEU A 162 -3.76 9.84 0.14
C LEU A 162 -4.23 10.56 -1.11
N PHE A 163 -5.33 10.09 -1.68
CA PHE A 163 -6.10 10.81 -2.67
C PHE A 163 -7.28 11.50 -1.98
N ASN A 164 -7.24 12.83 -1.92
CA ASN A 164 -8.31 13.64 -1.31
C ASN A 164 -8.51 14.94 -2.09
N ASP A 165 -9.77 15.32 -2.32
CA ASP A 165 -10.18 16.55 -3.01
C ASP A 165 -9.44 16.84 -4.32
N GLY A 166 -9.28 15.80 -5.16
CA GLY A 166 -8.58 15.94 -6.45
C GLY A 166 -7.08 16.25 -6.31
N LYS A 167 -6.48 15.96 -5.16
CA LYS A 167 -5.04 16.07 -4.93
C LYS A 167 -4.50 14.73 -4.45
N LEU A 168 -3.29 14.41 -4.89
CA LEU A 168 -2.56 13.24 -4.44
C LEU A 168 -1.43 13.65 -3.51
N TYR A 169 -1.55 13.30 -2.24
CA TYR A 169 -0.52 13.49 -1.23
C TYR A 169 0.31 12.21 -1.16
N VAL A 170 1.61 12.30 -1.37
CA VAL A 170 2.53 11.17 -1.36
C VAL A 170 3.59 11.41 -0.31
N ASN A 171 3.76 10.45 0.60
CA ASN A 171 4.85 10.43 1.55
C ASN A 171 6.05 9.73 0.93
N THR A 172 7.21 10.37 0.93
CA THR A 172 8.45 9.77 0.46
C THR A 172 9.53 10.03 1.50
N LEU A 173 9.97 8.98 2.20
CA LEU A 173 11.00 9.06 3.24
C LEU A 173 10.67 10.04 4.40
N GLY A 174 9.38 10.15 4.74
CA GLY A 174 8.89 11.06 5.79
C GLY A 174 8.49 12.45 5.29
N ASP A 175 8.79 12.78 4.03
CA ASP A 175 8.39 14.05 3.43
C ASP A 175 7.08 13.91 2.64
N VAL A 176 6.04 14.63 3.09
CA VAL A 176 4.77 14.72 2.38
C VAL A 176 4.88 15.69 1.22
N GLN A 177 4.61 15.22 0.02
CA GLN A 177 4.61 16.02 -1.19
C GLN A 177 3.24 15.92 -1.86
N THR A 178 2.71 17.05 -2.30
CA THR A 178 1.53 17.07 -3.17
C THR A 178 1.96 16.88 -4.62
N VAL A 179 1.32 15.93 -5.30
CA VAL A 179 1.46 15.68 -6.73
C VAL A 179 0.17 16.18 -7.41
N PRO A 180 0.26 17.19 -8.29
CA PRO A 180 -0.89 17.64 -9.09
C PRO A 180 -1.36 16.51 -10.00
N ILE A 181 -2.67 16.28 -10.07
CA ILE A 181 -3.25 15.19 -10.89
C ILE A 181 -2.93 15.39 -12.37
N GLU A 182 -2.96 16.65 -12.82
CA GLU A 182 -2.65 17.04 -14.19
C GLU A 182 -1.23 16.68 -14.62
N ASP A 183 -0.31 16.45 -13.68
CA ASP A 183 1.08 16.06 -13.96
C ASP A 183 1.24 14.54 -14.07
N ILE A 184 0.24 13.76 -13.68
CA ILE A 184 0.26 12.30 -13.73
C ILE A 184 -0.12 11.84 -15.14
N GLU A 185 0.72 11.01 -15.75
CA GLU A 185 0.47 10.38 -17.07
C GLU A 185 -0.06 8.96 -16.93
N TYR A 186 0.48 8.19 -15.98
CA TYR A 186 0.09 6.80 -15.76
C TYR A 186 0.36 6.36 -14.32
N VAL A 187 -0.36 5.35 -13.87
CA VAL A 187 -0.01 4.57 -12.67
C VAL A 187 0.73 3.32 -13.14
N GLY A 188 1.89 3.03 -12.56
CA GLY A 188 2.78 1.97 -13.00
C GLY A 188 2.92 0.85 -11.97
N LEU A 189 2.88 -0.40 -12.43
CA LEU A 189 3.27 -1.57 -11.65
C LEU A 189 4.43 -2.29 -12.34
N TRP A 190 5.59 -2.24 -11.71
CA TRP A 190 6.80 -2.92 -12.17
C TRP A 190 7.07 -4.18 -11.35
N VAL A 191 7.48 -5.25 -12.03
CA VAL A 191 7.97 -6.50 -11.41
C VAL A 191 9.36 -6.77 -11.95
N SER A 192 10.27 -7.19 -11.09
CA SER A 192 11.62 -7.56 -11.50
C SER A 192 11.60 -8.76 -12.45
N ASP A 193 12.66 -8.91 -13.24
CA ASP A 193 12.92 -10.16 -13.95
C ASP A 193 13.15 -11.31 -12.95
N GLU A 194 13.27 -12.53 -13.46
CA GLU A 194 13.56 -13.72 -12.65
C GLU A 194 14.69 -13.43 -11.65
N PRO A 195 14.43 -13.64 -10.35
CA PRO A 195 13.41 -14.51 -9.76
C PRO A 195 12.09 -13.83 -9.30
N TYR A 196 11.72 -12.67 -9.85
CA TYR A 196 10.46 -11.95 -9.53
C TYR A 196 10.31 -11.56 -8.05
N ASN A 197 11.42 -11.22 -7.41
CA ASN A 197 11.48 -10.95 -5.98
C ASN A 197 11.15 -9.49 -5.62
N GLU A 198 11.09 -8.58 -6.60
CA GLU A 198 10.77 -7.18 -6.36
C GLU A 198 9.55 -6.71 -7.17
N ARG A 199 8.67 -5.93 -6.51
CA ARG A 199 7.52 -5.24 -7.12
C ARG A 199 7.53 -3.77 -6.71
N ARG A 200 7.20 -2.89 -7.65
CA ARG A 200 7.15 -1.44 -7.39
C ARG A 200 5.86 -0.83 -7.93
N LEU A 201 5.16 -0.10 -7.07
CA LEU A 201 4.07 0.80 -7.46
C LEU A 201 4.67 2.18 -7.67
N LEU A 202 4.35 2.82 -8.79
CA LEU A 202 4.91 4.13 -9.14
C LEU A 202 3.91 5.00 -9.89
N LEU A 203 4.18 6.30 -9.93
CA LEU A 203 3.53 7.25 -10.81
C LEU A 203 4.48 7.62 -11.95
N GLY A 204 3.98 7.59 -13.17
CA GLY A 204 4.61 8.28 -14.30
C GLY A 204 4.13 9.73 -14.34
N LEU A 205 5.07 10.66 -14.28
CA LEU A 205 4.81 12.10 -14.36
C LEU A 205 5.25 12.64 -15.72
N LYS A 206 4.65 13.76 -16.14
CA LYS A 206 5.05 14.48 -17.35
C LYS A 206 6.55 14.78 -17.36
N GLY A 207 7.15 14.70 -18.55
CA GLY A 207 8.59 14.96 -18.71
C GLY A 207 9.49 13.77 -18.34
N LEU A 208 8.98 12.54 -18.45
CA LEU A 208 9.70 11.27 -18.21
C LEU A 208 10.18 11.07 -16.76
N GLN A 209 9.59 11.79 -15.80
CA GLN A 209 9.88 11.58 -14.38
C GLN A 209 9.03 10.42 -13.84
N THR A 210 9.62 9.55 -13.03
CA THR A 210 8.87 8.54 -12.28
C THR A 210 9.00 8.80 -10.79
N LYS A 211 7.90 8.58 -10.06
CA LYS A 211 7.87 8.66 -8.60
C LYS A 211 7.47 7.31 -8.03
N MET A 212 8.37 6.68 -7.29
CA MET A 212 8.07 5.44 -6.57
C MET A 212 7.12 5.74 -5.40
N LEU A 213 6.06 4.95 -5.27
CA LEU A 213 5.11 5.02 -4.16
C LEU A 213 5.39 3.92 -3.13
N LEU A 214 5.58 2.70 -3.61
CA LEU A 214 5.78 1.51 -2.78
C LEU A 214 6.77 0.57 -3.47
N SER A 215 7.63 -0.10 -2.69
CA SER A 215 8.51 -1.16 -3.15
C SER A 215 8.42 -2.34 -2.20
N LEU A 216 8.09 -3.51 -2.73
CA LEU A 216 8.07 -4.77 -2.00
C LEU A 216 9.19 -5.65 -2.54
N GLU A 217 10.20 -5.92 -1.70
CA GLU A 217 11.30 -6.83 -2.00
C GLU A 217 11.23 -8.02 -1.04
N ARG A 218 11.23 -9.24 -1.58
CA ARG A 218 11.26 -10.49 -0.81
C ARG A 218 12.62 -11.16 -0.95
N ASP A 219 13.11 -11.77 0.12
CA ASP A 219 14.35 -12.54 0.09
C ASP A 219 14.17 -13.84 -0.72
N LEU A 220 15.19 -14.19 -1.50
CA LEU A 220 15.23 -15.35 -2.40
C LEU A 220 15.18 -16.68 -1.64
N VAL A 221 15.66 -16.70 -0.41
CA VAL A 221 15.77 -17.93 0.38
C VAL A 221 14.40 -18.53 0.72
N HIS A 222 13.32 -17.71 0.73
CA HIS A 222 11.96 -18.11 1.14
C HIS A 222 10.89 -17.67 0.13
N CYS A 223 11.23 -17.70 -1.17
CA CYS A 223 10.36 -17.25 -2.25
C CYS A 223 9.12 -18.15 -2.44
N ASP A 224 8.10 -17.92 -1.61
CA ASP A 224 6.78 -18.53 -1.72
C ASP A 224 6.02 -17.87 -2.88
N MET A 225 5.87 -18.60 -3.99
CA MET A 225 5.19 -18.13 -5.19
C MET A 225 3.72 -17.76 -4.94
N ALA A 226 3.05 -18.38 -3.96
CA ALA A 226 1.68 -18.02 -3.61
C ALA A 226 1.62 -16.62 -2.99
N LYS A 227 2.50 -16.33 -2.02
CA LYS A 227 2.63 -15.00 -1.43
C LYS A 227 3.02 -13.94 -2.46
N LEU A 228 3.96 -14.26 -3.35
CA LEU A 228 4.33 -13.36 -4.44
C LEU A 228 3.15 -13.04 -5.37
N THR A 229 2.34 -14.05 -5.68
CA THR A 229 1.14 -13.88 -6.52
C THR A 229 0.14 -12.96 -5.84
N LEU A 230 -0.06 -13.12 -4.52
CA LEU A 230 -1.00 -12.33 -3.74
C LEU A 230 -0.54 -10.90 -3.51
N ASP A 231 0.74 -10.68 -3.20
CA ASP A 231 1.34 -9.34 -3.15
C ASP A 231 1.13 -8.61 -4.49
N THR A 232 1.37 -9.33 -5.59
CA THR A 232 1.19 -8.80 -6.95
C THR A 232 -0.27 -8.43 -7.19
N GLU A 233 -1.21 -9.32 -6.85
CA GLU A 233 -2.64 -9.08 -7.00
C GLU A 233 -3.10 -7.87 -6.18
N TRP A 234 -2.71 -7.79 -4.91
CA TRP A 234 -3.05 -6.67 -4.05
C TRP A 234 -2.52 -5.34 -4.63
N MET A 235 -1.27 -5.31 -5.10
CA MET A 235 -0.70 -4.11 -5.74
C MET A 235 -1.41 -3.77 -7.06
N MET A 236 -1.81 -4.76 -7.85
CA MET A 236 -2.59 -4.54 -9.08
C MET A 236 -3.93 -3.89 -8.78
N LYS A 237 -4.65 -4.37 -7.77
CA LYS A 237 -5.92 -3.78 -7.31
C LYS A 237 -5.73 -2.34 -6.83
N ALA A 238 -4.75 -2.10 -5.98
CA ALA A 238 -4.44 -0.77 -5.46
C ALA A 238 -4.08 0.21 -6.58
N ALA A 239 -3.24 -0.22 -7.53
CA ALA A 239 -2.85 0.58 -8.70
C ALA A 239 -4.04 0.92 -9.61
N ALA A 240 -4.91 -0.06 -9.85
CA ALA A 240 -6.09 0.12 -10.68
C ALA A 240 -7.12 1.06 -10.03
N LEU A 241 -7.37 0.92 -8.72
CA LEU A 241 -8.22 1.84 -7.97
C LEU A 241 -7.67 3.27 -8.01
N LEU A 242 -6.38 3.45 -7.73
CA LEU A 242 -5.72 4.76 -7.84
C LEU A 242 -5.90 5.37 -9.24
N CYS A 243 -5.70 4.56 -10.28
CA CYS A 243 -5.89 4.99 -11.68
C CYS A 243 -7.31 5.49 -11.95
N VAL A 244 -8.33 4.83 -11.38
CA VAL A 244 -9.73 5.27 -11.52
C VAL A 244 -10.00 6.55 -10.76
N HIS A 245 -9.55 6.66 -9.50
CA HIS A 245 -9.74 7.88 -8.70
C HIS A 245 -9.10 9.11 -9.37
N ILE A 246 -7.87 8.97 -9.88
CA ILE A 246 -7.18 10.05 -10.59
C ILE A 246 -7.93 10.40 -11.89
N SER A 247 -8.31 9.40 -12.69
CA SER A 247 -9.06 9.62 -13.94
C SER A 247 -10.38 10.37 -13.71
N GLN A 248 -11.11 10.01 -12.65
CA GLN A 248 -12.39 10.63 -12.31
C GLN A 248 -12.25 12.09 -11.86
N ALA A 249 -11.17 12.45 -11.18
CA ALA A 249 -10.96 13.84 -10.75
C ALA A 249 -10.34 14.73 -11.84
N GLY A 250 -9.47 14.18 -12.68
CA GLY A 250 -8.72 14.96 -13.68
C GLY A 250 -9.41 15.14 -15.03
N ASN A 251 -10.52 14.44 -15.30
CA ASN A 251 -11.08 14.29 -16.66
C ASN A 251 -10.02 13.88 -17.71
N SER A 252 -8.97 13.20 -17.25
CA SER A 252 -7.79 12.82 -18.02
C SER A 252 -7.74 11.30 -18.15
N ASN A 253 -7.37 10.81 -19.33
CA ASN A 253 -7.18 9.38 -19.57
C ASN A 253 -5.87 8.90 -18.94
N ILE A 254 -5.89 8.65 -17.63
CA ILE A 254 -4.80 7.94 -16.96
C ILE A 254 -4.95 6.46 -17.26
N TYR A 255 -3.85 5.80 -17.60
CA TYR A 255 -3.83 4.36 -17.85
C TYR A 255 -2.92 3.65 -16.85
N LEU A 256 -3.22 2.37 -16.64
CA LEU A 256 -2.39 1.47 -15.85
C LEU A 256 -1.30 0.87 -16.75
N LYS A 257 -0.04 1.13 -16.42
CA LYS A 257 1.13 0.57 -17.12
C LYS A 257 1.72 -0.56 -16.30
N VAL A 258 1.68 -1.79 -16.81
CA VAL A 258 2.17 -2.98 -16.11
C VAL A 258 3.32 -3.65 -16.86
N SER A 259 4.17 -4.36 -16.11
CA SER A 259 5.24 -5.20 -16.69
C SER A 259 4.68 -6.29 -17.62
N PRO A 260 5.44 -6.75 -18.62
CA PRO A 260 4.94 -7.72 -19.62
C PRO A 260 4.33 -9.00 -19.01
N CYS A 261 4.91 -9.53 -17.92
CA CYS A 261 4.41 -10.72 -17.21
C CYS A 261 3.05 -10.51 -16.51
N LEU A 262 2.64 -9.25 -16.33
CA LEU A 262 1.36 -8.86 -15.76
C LEU A 262 0.35 -8.42 -16.82
N GLN A 263 0.65 -8.59 -18.11
CA GLN A 263 -0.31 -8.30 -19.17
C GLN A 263 -1.19 -9.54 -19.42
N PRO A 264 -2.52 -9.39 -19.50
CA PRO A 264 -3.44 -10.50 -19.75
C PRO A 264 -3.08 -11.35 -20.98
N ILE A 265 -2.60 -10.70 -22.05
CA ILE A 265 -2.18 -11.37 -23.28
C ILE A 265 -0.97 -12.30 -23.10
N ASN A 266 -0.17 -12.07 -22.06
CA ASN A 266 1.02 -12.86 -21.74
C ASN A 266 0.82 -13.79 -20.53
N ASN A 267 -0.32 -13.69 -19.83
CA ASN A 267 -0.55 -14.41 -18.57
C ASN A 267 -2.04 -14.71 -18.34
N GLU A 268 -2.41 -15.99 -18.46
CA GLU A 268 -3.79 -16.47 -18.32
C GLU A 268 -4.37 -16.26 -16.91
N TRP A 269 -3.54 -16.39 -15.86
CA TRP A 269 -3.99 -16.12 -14.49
C TRP A 269 -4.39 -14.65 -14.33
N VAL A 270 -3.60 -13.73 -14.88
CA VAL A 270 -3.95 -12.30 -14.90
C VAL A 270 -5.23 -12.07 -15.68
N ALA A 271 -5.38 -12.68 -16.86
CA ALA A 271 -6.59 -12.55 -17.67
C ALA A 271 -7.85 -13.02 -16.91
N MET A 272 -7.75 -14.13 -16.17
CA MET A 272 -8.85 -14.64 -15.36
C MET A 272 -9.19 -13.69 -14.20
N ARG A 273 -8.20 -13.17 -13.49
CA ARG A 273 -8.43 -12.31 -12.31
C ARG A 273 -8.85 -10.89 -12.67
N GLN A 274 -8.44 -10.38 -13.82
CA GLN A 274 -8.79 -9.03 -14.28
C GLN A 274 -10.30 -8.79 -14.29
N LYS A 275 -11.10 -9.79 -14.70
CA LYS A 275 -12.57 -9.66 -14.68
C LYS A 275 -13.10 -9.35 -13.28
N ILE A 276 -12.62 -10.10 -12.28
CA ILE A 276 -13.03 -9.98 -10.88
C ILE A 276 -12.61 -8.61 -10.31
N TRP A 277 -11.38 -8.19 -10.59
CA TRP A 277 -10.87 -6.90 -10.11
C TRP A 277 -11.64 -5.72 -10.72
N MET A 278 -11.95 -5.80 -12.01
CA MET A 278 -12.74 -4.77 -12.66
C MET A 278 -14.10 -4.66 -12.00
N GLU A 279 -14.84 -5.75 -11.81
CA GLU A 279 -16.14 -5.74 -11.11
C GLU A 279 -16.07 -5.06 -9.74
N MET A 280 -15.04 -5.36 -8.93
CA MET A 280 -14.78 -4.69 -7.65
C MET A 280 -14.57 -3.17 -7.82
N ILE A 281 -13.73 -2.77 -8.76
CA ILE A 281 -13.46 -1.35 -9.05
C ILE A 281 -14.76 -0.64 -9.47
N GLN A 282 -15.57 -1.27 -10.33
CA GLN A 282 -16.84 -0.70 -10.79
C GLN A 282 -17.81 -0.48 -9.63
N LYS A 283 -18.00 -1.50 -8.76
CA LYS A 283 -18.87 -1.40 -7.58
C LYS A 283 -18.44 -0.26 -6.65
N ASN A 284 -17.14 -0.12 -6.42
CA ASN A 284 -16.60 0.84 -5.45
C ASN A 284 -16.44 2.26 -5.99
N THR A 285 -16.45 2.45 -7.31
CA THR A 285 -16.27 3.77 -7.94
C THR A 285 -17.57 4.30 -8.56
N TRP A 286 -18.56 3.45 -8.84
CA TRP A 286 -19.85 3.83 -9.42
C TRP A 286 -21.08 3.43 -8.59
N GLY A 287 -20.89 2.72 -7.46
CA GLY A 287 -21.97 2.18 -6.62
C GLY A 287 -22.89 3.20 -5.94
N ASP A 288 -22.56 4.50 -5.96
CA ASP A 288 -23.41 5.56 -5.40
C ASP A 288 -24.35 6.22 -6.44
N LYS A 289 -24.36 5.78 -7.71
CA LYS A 289 -25.17 6.39 -8.80
C LYS A 289 -26.54 5.75 -9.04
N LYS A 290 -27.09 4.97 -8.11
CA LYS A 290 -28.47 4.49 -8.19
C LYS A 290 -29.28 5.05 -7.02
N ASN A 291 -29.94 6.19 -7.26
CA ASN A 291 -31.25 6.58 -6.73
C ASN A 291 -31.51 8.08 -6.96
N ASP A 292 -31.48 8.57 -8.21
CA ASP A 292 -31.97 9.94 -8.50
C ASP A 292 -32.67 10.05 -9.88
N ASP A 293 -33.05 8.94 -10.51
CA ASP A 293 -33.81 8.96 -11.77
C ASP A 293 -34.99 7.97 -11.72
N ASP A 294 -35.85 8.10 -10.72
CA ASP A 294 -37.23 7.61 -10.76
C ASP A 294 -38.16 8.75 -10.30
N ASP A 295 -38.34 9.74 -11.18
CA ASP A 295 -39.48 10.67 -11.21
C ASP A 295 -40.49 10.20 -12.28
#